data_AF-A0A7C6W6M1-F1
#
_entry.id   AF-A0A7C6W6M1-F1
#
_cell.length_a   1.000
_cell.length_b   1.000
_cell.length_c   1.000
_cell.angle_alpha   90.00
_cell.angle_beta   90.00
_cell.angle_gamma   90.00
#
_symmetry.space_group_name_H-M   'P 1'
#
loop_
_entity.id
_entity.type
_entity.pdbx_description
1 polymer ?
#
loop_
_entity_poly.entity_id
_entity_poly.type
_entity_poly.pdbx_seq_one_letter_code
_entity_poly.pdbx_strand_id
1 'polypeptide(L)'
;EDAIFLINSGKAIKTAPLVDQFMKDCENSAFKDSILNKYIPVNNSCIQSLIDADIEKFTHDVKALSEFQVNYFIKMIPPSLLDEWKEGLNTGDFILKLCGSGGGGFILGFTRQYSKVRERFINKGMEIIPVYQYEGS
;
A
#
# COMPACT_ATOMS: atom_id res chain seq x y z
N GLU A 1 -16.64 -9.69 3.03
CA GLU A 1 -16.90 -8.33 2.53
C GLU A 1 -15.60 -7.80 2.01
N ASP A 2 -15.52 -7.66 0.69
CA ASP A 2 -14.33 -7.14 0.03
C ASP A 2 -14.36 -5.61 0.10
N ALA A 3 -13.22 -4.99 0.34
CA ALA A 3 -13.16 -3.53 0.39
C ALA A 3 -11.82 -2.98 -0.07
N ILE A 4 -11.92 -1.80 -0.67
CA ILE A 4 -10.81 -0.86 -0.83
C ILE A 4 -11.07 0.27 0.15
N PHE A 5 -10.08 0.60 0.97
CA PHE A 5 -10.23 1.57 2.04
C PHE A 5 -9.01 2.51 2.13
N LEU A 6 -9.20 3.66 2.76
CA LEU A 6 -8.13 4.57 3.12
C LEU A 6 -7.93 4.53 4.64
N ILE A 7 -6.67 4.64 5.07
CA ILE A 7 -6.31 4.92 6.47
C ILE A 7 -5.72 6.32 6.53
N ASN A 8 -6.29 7.18 7.36
CA ASN A 8 -5.70 8.48 7.65
C ASN A 8 -4.53 8.30 8.63
N SER A 9 -3.31 8.60 8.20
CA SER A 9 -2.12 8.53 9.04
C SER A 9 -1.98 9.70 10.02
N GLY A 10 -2.91 10.66 10.01
CA GLY A 10 -3.01 11.78 10.94
C GLY A 10 -1.97 12.89 10.78
N LYS A 11 -1.00 12.73 9.87
CA LYS A 11 0.03 13.74 9.56
C LYS A 11 0.34 13.73 8.07
N ALA A 12 0.34 14.92 7.46
CA ALA A 12 0.89 15.11 6.11
C ALA A 12 2.39 15.45 6.21
N ILE A 13 3.25 14.69 5.54
CA ILE A 13 4.65 15.07 5.30
C ILE A 13 4.72 15.80 3.96
N LYS A 14 5.64 16.76 3.85
CA LYS A 14 5.91 17.46 2.60
C LYS A 14 6.44 16.47 1.55
N THR A 15 5.83 16.47 0.38
CA THR A 15 6.22 15.61 -0.76
C THR A 15 7.64 15.90 -1.26
N ALA A 16 8.05 17.17 -1.33
CA ALA A 16 9.32 17.56 -1.95
C ALA A 16 10.56 16.84 -1.38
N PRO A 17 10.79 16.79 -0.05
CA PRO A 17 11.90 16.02 0.52
C PRO A 17 11.90 14.52 0.18
N LEU A 18 10.72 13.91 0.02
CA LEU A 18 10.61 12.49 -0.32
C LEU A 18 10.96 12.26 -1.78
N VAL A 19 10.56 13.16 -2.68
CA VAL A 19 10.93 13.14 -4.09
C VAL A 19 12.44 13.36 -4.25
N ASP A 20 13.01 14.37 -3.58
CA ASP A 20 14.44 14.64 -3.64
C ASP A 20 15.27 13.43 -3.17
N GLN A 21 14.84 12.80 -2.07
CA GLN A 21 15.49 11.59 -1.58
C GLN A 21 15.35 10.42 -2.56
N PHE A 22 14.18 10.22 -3.17
CA PHE A 22 13.98 9.19 -4.18
C PHE A 22 14.87 9.40 -5.41
N MET A 23 14.99 10.64 -5.87
CA MET A 23 15.87 10.99 -7.00
C MET A 23 17.34 10.70 -6.66
N LYS A 24 17.76 11.01 -5.44
CA LYS A 24 19.09 10.64 -4.94
C LYS A 24 19.29 9.13 -4.84
N ASP A 25 18.29 8.39 -4.34
CA ASP A 25 18.35 6.93 -4.27
C ASP A 25 18.47 6.31 -5.69
N CYS A 26 17.87 6.94 -6.70
CA CYS A 26 18.01 6.55 -8.12
C CYS A 26 19.41 6.75 -8.71
N GLU A 27 20.30 7.51 -8.06
CA GLU A 27 21.72 7.58 -8.45
C GLU A 27 22.45 6.26 -8.16
N ASN A 28 21.95 5.47 -7.20
CA ASN A 28 22.43 4.11 -6.95
C ASN A 28 21.89 3.15 -8.01
N SER A 29 22.79 2.52 -8.78
CA SER A 29 22.42 1.61 -9.87
C SER A 29 21.58 0.41 -9.41
N ALA A 30 21.86 -0.17 -8.24
CA ALA A 30 21.12 -1.31 -7.74
C ALA A 30 19.68 -0.95 -7.32
N PHE A 31 19.50 0.24 -6.72
CA PHE A 31 18.16 0.77 -6.43
C PHE A 31 17.41 1.08 -7.72
N LYS A 32 18.05 1.78 -8.66
CA LYS A 32 17.46 2.09 -9.98
C LYS A 32 17.04 0.83 -10.73
N ASP A 33 17.88 -0.22 -10.73
CA ASP A 33 17.56 -1.51 -11.35
C ASP A 33 16.37 -2.18 -10.65
N SER A 34 16.25 -2.06 -9.33
CA SER A 34 15.10 -2.57 -8.58
C SER A 34 13.80 -1.83 -8.96
N ILE A 35 13.86 -0.52 -9.22
CA ILE A 35 12.71 0.24 -9.71
C ILE A 35 12.32 -0.20 -11.12
N LEU A 36 13.28 -0.22 -12.05
CA LEU A 36 13.03 -0.51 -13.47
C LEU A 36 12.58 -1.94 -13.72
N ASN A 37 13.20 -2.90 -13.03
CA ASN A 37 13.02 -4.32 -13.34
C ASN A 37 12.12 -5.06 -12.34
N LYS A 38 11.69 -4.40 -11.24
CA LYS A 38 10.74 -5.01 -10.27
C LYS A 38 9.54 -4.11 -10.02
N TYR A 39 9.75 -2.90 -9.52
CA TYR A 39 8.64 -2.02 -9.11
C TYR A 39 7.69 -1.67 -10.26
N ILE A 40 8.24 -1.17 -11.38
CA ILE A 40 7.46 -0.78 -12.55
C ILE A 40 6.72 -1.99 -13.15
N PRO A 41 7.37 -3.15 -13.41
CA PRO A 41 6.69 -4.34 -13.90
C PRO A 41 5.54 -4.81 -12.99
N VAL A 42 5.76 -4.89 -11.67
CA VAL A 42 4.71 -5.30 -10.73
C VAL A 42 3.55 -4.29 -10.73
N ASN A 43 3.84 -2.99 -10.74
CA ASN A 43 2.79 -1.97 -10.82
C ASN A 43 1.98 -2.06 -12.13
N ASN A 44 2.63 -2.30 -13.27
CA ASN A 44 1.95 -2.53 -14.54
C ASN A 44 1.10 -3.79 -14.50
N SER A 45 1.57 -4.83 -13.81
CA SER A 45 0.84 -6.08 -13.60
C SER A 45 -0.43 -5.88 -12.77
N CYS A 46 -0.39 -5.03 -11.73
CA CYS A 46 -1.58 -4.59 -10.99
C CYS A 46 -2.61 -3.89 -11.91
N ILE A 47 -2.15 -3.02 -12.81
CA ILE A 47 -3.03 -2.30 -13.74
C ILE A 47 -3.71 -3.30 -14.69
N GLN A 48 -2.93 -4.20 -15.29
CA GLN A 48 -3.43 -5.17 -16.25
C GLN A 48 -4.43 -6.15 -15.62
N SER A 49 -4.09 -6.69 -14.44
CA SER A 49 -5.00 -7.60 -13.71
C SER A 49 -6.32 -6.91 -13.32
N LEU A 50 -6.30 -5.62 -12.98
CA LEU A 50 -7.52 -4.87 -12.72
C LEU A 50 -8.37 -4.67 -14.00
N ILE A 51 -7.75 -4.37 -15.14
CA ILE A 51 -8.43 -4.24 -16.45
C ILE A 51 -9.08 -5.57 -16.85
N ASP A 52 -8.38 -6.68 -16.64
CA ASP A 52 -8.84 -8.02 -16.99
C ASP A 52 -9.84 -8.60 -15.98
N ALA A 53 -10.18 -7.85 -14.92
CA ALA A 53 -11.00 -8.30 -13.79
C ALA A 53 -10.46 -9.58 -13.10
N ASP A 54 -9.16 -9.83 -13.18
CA ASP A 54 -8.49 -10.94 -12.50
C ASP A 54 -8.12 -10.54 -11.06
N ILE A 55 -9.09 -10.71 -10.16
CA ILE A 55 -8.98 -10.29 -8.75
C ILE A 55 -7.92 -11.07 -7.97
N GLU A 56 -7.72 -12.35 -8.29
CA GLU A 56 -6.69 -13.18 -7.66
C GLU A 56 -5.30 -12.68 -8.02
N LYS A 57 -5.05 -12.47 -9.32
CA LYS A 57 -3.78 -11.93 -9.79
C LYS A 57 -3.56 -10.50 -9.31
N PHE A 58 -4.60 -9.67 -9.30
CA PHE A 58 -4.52 -8.33 -8.74
C PHE A 58 -4.12 -8.36 -7.26
N THR A 59 -4.73 -9.24 -6.46
CA THR A 59 -4.40 -9.40 -5.04
C THR A 59 -2.95 -9.83 -4.85
N HIS A 60 -2.47 -10.77 -5.67
CA HIS A 60 -1.07 -11.20 -5.68
C HIS A 60 -0.10 -10.05 -6.04
N ASP A 61 -0.38 -9.34 -7.13
CA ASP A 61 0.47 -8.26 -7.63
C ASP A 61 0.52 -7.08 -6.65
N VAL A 62 -0.63 -6.71 -6.04
CA VAL A 62 -0.68 -5.65 -5.03
C VAL A 62 0.08 -6.05 -3.76
N LYS A 63 0.06 -7.33 -3.37
CA LYS A 63 0.90 -7.83 -2.27
C LYS A 63 2.38 -7.66 -2.59
N ALA A 64 2.82 -8.07 -3.78
CA ALA A 64 4.21 -7.91 -4.21
C ALA A 64 4.62 -6.42 -4.27
N LEU A 65 3.72 -5.55 -4.72
CA LEU A 65 3.94 -4.10 -4.73
C LEU A 65 4.11 -3.57 -3.30
N SER A 66 3.24 -3.99 -2.39
CA SER A 66 3.28 -3.63 -0.97
C SER A 66 4.57 -4.09 -0.28
N GLU A 67 5.04 -5.31 -0.57
CA GLU A 67 6.33 -5.84 -0.10
C GLU A 67 7.51 -5.03 -0.64
N PHE A 68 7.47 -4.62 -1.91
CA PHE A 68 8.49 -3.73 -2.45
C PHE A 68 8.51 -2.40 -1.68
N GLN A 69 7.34 -1.79 -1.47
CA GLN A 69 7.24 -0.50 -0.80
C GLN A 69 7.76 -0.54 0.64
N VAL A 70 7.46 -1.58 1.42
CA VAL A 70 7.97 -1.68 2.80
C VAL A 70 9.49 -1.88 2.85
N ASN A 71 10.07 -2.55 1.85
CA ASN A 71 11.51 -2.83 1.79
C ASN A 71 12.32 -1.63 1.27
N TYR A 72 11.82 -0.94 0.25
CA TYR A 72 12.56 0.11 -0.44
C TYR A 72 12.09 1.53 -0.10
N PHE A 73 10.83 1.71 0.29
CA PHE A 73 10.22 3.02 0.57
C PHE A 73 9.82 3.18 2.03
N ILE A 74 10.48 2.47 2.95
CA ILE A 74 10.16 2.51 4.40
C ILE A 74 10.09 3.94 4.96
N LYS A 75 10.92 4.87 4.47
CA LYS A 75 10.93 6.29 4.88
C LYS A 75 9.66 7.05 4.47
N MET A 76 8.92 6.55 3.49
CA MET A 76 7.66 7.10 3.01
C MET A 76 6.44 6.51 3.73
N ILE A 77 6.64 5.46 4.54
CA ILE A 77 5.57 4.83 5.32
C ILE A 77 5.51 5.50 6.69
N PRO A 78 4.33 6.02 7.11
CA PRO A 78 4.17 6.56 8.46
C PRO A 78 4.57 5.51 9.52
N PRO A 79 5.41 5.86 10.51
CA PRO A 79 5.86 4.89 11.51
C PRO A 79 4.72 4.19 12.26
N SER A 80 3.60 4.90 12.49
CA SER A 80 2.40 4.35 13.13
C SER A 80 1.73 3.22 12.32
N LEU A 81 2.01 3.11 11.02
CA LEU A 81 1.43 2.11 10.14
C LEU A 81 2.43 1.02 9.74
N LEU A 82 3.71 1.14 10.09
CA LEU A 82 4.72 0.18 9.66
C LEU A 82 4.46 -1.23 10.22
N ASP A 83 4.06 -1.34 11.48
CA ASP A 83 3.75 -2.64 12.10
C ASP A 83 2.48 -3.25 11.51
N GLU A 84 1.45 -2.42 11.26
CA GLU A 84 0.22 -2.88 10.59
C GLU A 84 0.47 -3.32 9.16
N TRP A 85 1.35 -2.63 8.45
CA TRP A 85 1.74 -2.99 7.09
C TRP A 85 2.38 -4.39 7.05
N LYS A 86 3.31 -4.65 7.96
CA LYS A 86 3.97 -5.96 8.07
C LYS A 86 2.99 -7.04 8.51
N GLU A 87 2.11 -6.75 9.46
CA GLU A 87 1.09 -7.69 9.92
C GLU A 87 0.13 -8.06 8.79
N GLY A 88 -0.33 -7.09 8.00
CA GLY A 88 -1.18 -7.34 6.84
C GLY A 88 -0.51 -8.25 5.81
N LEU A 89 0.76 -8.00 5.50
CA LEU A 89 1.55 -8.85 4.60
C LEU A 89 1.75 -10.28 5.12
N ASN A 90 1.98 -10.43 6.43
CA ASN A 90 2.20 -11.71 7.10
C ASN A 90 0.91 -12.55 7.17
N THR A 91 -0.19 -11.93 7.58
CA THR A 91 -1.48 -12.61 7.80
C THR A 91 -2.26 -12.81 6.50
N GLY A 92 -2.09 -11.92 5.52
CA GLY A 92 -2.95 -11.84 4.34
C GLY A 92 -4.33 -11.21 4.62
N ASP A 93 -4.58 -10.72 5.84
CA ASP A 93 -5.86 -10.16 6.25
C ASP A 93 -6.19 -8.86 5.50
N PHE A 94 -5.17 -8.09 5.17
CA PHE A 94 -5.24 -6.87 4.38
C PHE A 94 -3.89 -6.55 3.76
N ILE A 95 -3.88 -5.79 2.67
CA ILE A 95 -2.67 -5.31 2.01
C ILE A 95 -2.71 -3.78 2.02
N LEU A 96 -1.63 -3.14 2.49
CA LEU A 96 -1.48 -1.69 2.45
C LEU A 96 -0.54 -1.27 1.32
N LYS A 97 -0.79 -0.13 0.69
CA LYS A 97 0.12 0.51 -0.26
C LYS A 97 0.08 2.02 -0.13
N LEU A 98 1.16 2.68 -0.56
CA LEU A 98 1.23 4.14 -0.59
C LEU A 98 0.12 4.69 -1.51
N CYS A 99 -0.49 5.80 -1.09
CA CYS A 99 -1.43 6.59 -1.88
C CYS A 99 -0.77 7.93 -2.22
N GLY A 100 -0.34 8.11 -3.47
CA GLY A 100 0.49 9.25 -3.87
C GLY A 100 1.97 9.08 -3.50
N SER A 101 2.64 10.17 -3.13
CA SER A 101 4.08 10.18 -2.81
C SER A 101 4.47 9.47 -1.52
N GLY A 102 3.49 9.10 -0.69
CA GLY A 102 3.74 8.70 0.70
C GLY A 102 4.13 9.87 1.59
N GLY A 103 4.58 9.58 2.80
CA GLY A 103 4.81 10.57 3.86
C GLY A 103 3.56 10.87 4.69
N GLY A 104 2.53 10.05 4.61
CA GLY A 104 1.29 10.26 5.35
C GLY A 104 0.19 10.94 4.53
N GLY A 105 -0.77 11.55 5.22
CA GLY A 105 -2.11 11.74 4.65
C GLY A 105 -2.84 10.40 4.65
N PHE A 106 -3.08 9.82 3.48
CA PHE A 106 -3.80 8.54 3.37
C PHE A 106 -2.91 7.40 2.90
N ILE A 107 -3.15 6.20 3.44
CA ILE A 107 -2.65 4.92 2.93
C ILE A 107 -3.81 4.16 2.33
N LEU A 108 -3.61 3.53 1.18
CA LEU A 108 -4.63 2.73 0.51
C LEU A 108 -4.53 1.28 0.98
N GLY A 109 -5.66 0.67 1.31
CA GLY A 109 -5.76 -0.69 1.80
C GLY A 109 -6.75 -1.54 1.00
N PHE A 110 -6.48 -2.83 0.94
CA PHE A 110 -7.30 -3.85 0.28
C PHE A 110 -7.54 -5.01 1.23
N THR A 111 -8.76 -5.52 1.31
CA THR A 111 -9.09 -6.67 2.16
C THR A 111 -10.30 -7.42 1.62
N ARG A 112 -10.41 -8.71 1.97
CA ARG A 112 -11.60 -9.55 1.73
C ARG A 112 -12.47 -9.73 2.98
N GLN A 113 -12.10 -9.07 4.08
CA GLN A 113 -12.72 -9.21 5.40
C GLN A 113 -12.82 -7.84 6.08
N TYR A 114 -13.46 -6.89 5.39
CA TYR A 114 -13.49 -5.49 5.79
C TYR A 114 -13.96 -5.26 7.22
N SER A 115 -15.05 -5.92 7.65
CA SER A 115 -15.54 -5.82 9.03
C SER A 115 -14.46 -6.09 10.10
N LYS A 116 -13.66 -7.16 9.95
CA LYS A 116 -12.56 -7.51 10.87
C LYS A 116 -11.43 -6.46 10.83
N VAL A 117 -11.06 -6.01 9.63
CA VAL A 117 -9.99 -5.03 9.44
C VAL A 117 -10.38 -3.66 9.99
N ARG A 118 -11.63 -3.25 9.76
CA ARG A 118 -12.21 -2.02 10.28
C ARG A 118 -12.19 -2.01 11.81
N GLU A 119 -12.65 -3.07 12.45
CA GLU A 119 -12.61 -3.20 13.91
C GLU A 119 -11.17 -3.06 14.46
N ARG A 120 -10.21 -3.75 13.83
CA ARG A 120 -8.79 -3.67 14.21
C ARG A 120 -8.25 -2.22 14.18
N PHE A 121 -8.50 -1.48 13.10
CA PHE A 121 -8.00 -0.12 12.96
C PHE A 121 -8.71 0.88 13.90
N ILE A 122 -10.03 0.71 14.11
CA ILE A 122 -10.79 1.51 15.08
C ILE A 122 -10.27 1.30 16.51
N ASN A 123 -10.00 0.05 16.90
CA ASN A 123 -9.46 -0.28 18.22
C ASN A 123 -8.06 0.32 18.45
N LYS A 124 -7.33 0.66 17.38
CA LYS A 124 -6.04 1.37 17.42
C LYS A 124 -6.18 2.89 17.33
N GLY A 125 -7.41 3.42 17.30
CA GLY A 125 -7.69 4.85 17.19
C GLY A 125 -7.38 5.44 15.80
N MET A 126 -7.35 4.60 14.76
CA MET A 126 -7.11 5.05 13.38
C MET A 126 -8.42 5.24 12.62
N GLU A 127 -8.50 6.30 11.82
CA GLU A 127 -9.62 6.55 10.93
C GLU A 127 -9.47 5.70 9.66
N ILE A 128 -10.44 4.83 9.43
CA ILE A 128 -10.56 3.98 8.25
C ILE A 128 -11.80 4.38 7.45
N ILE A 129 -11.63 4.63 6.15
CA ILE A 129 -12.67 5.14 5.26
C ILE A 129 -12.83 4.17 4.08
N PRO A 130 -13.98 3.52 3.91
CA PRO A 130 -14.20 2.69 2.74
C PRO A 130 -14.35 3.56 1.49
N VAL A 131 -13.62 3.21 0.43
CA VAL A 131 -13.75 3.81 -0.91
C VAL A 131 -14.62 2.93 -1.81
N TYR A 132 -14.54 1.62 -1.60
CA TYR A 132 -15.37 0.61 -2.24
C TYR A 132 -15.65 -0.51 -1.24
N GLN A 133 -16.86 -1.01 -1.24
CA GLN A 133 -17.27 -2.18 -0.47
C GLN A 133 -18.13 -3.08 -1.35
N TYR A 134 -17.86 -4.37 -1.29
CA TYR A 134 -18.66 -5.41 -1.89
C TYR A 134 -19.08 -6.40 -0.81
N GLU A 135 -20.35 -6.31 -0.46
CA GLU A 135 -21.05 -7.34 0.30
C GLU A 135 -21.64 -8.28 -0.77
N GLY A 136 -21.06 -9.47 -0.93
CA GLY A 136 -21.63 -10.46 -1.83
C GLY A 136 -23.08 -10.75 -1.43
N SER A 137 -23.97 -10.81 -2.41
CA SER A 137 -25.37 -11.20 -2.26
C SER A 137 -25.52 -12.64 -1.77
#